data_AF-A0A3D8SK17-F1
#
_entry.id   AF-A0A3D8SK17-F1
#
_cell.length_a   1.000
_cell.length_b   1.000
_cell.length_c   1.000
_cell.angle_alpha   90.00
_cell.angle_beta   90.00
_cell.angle_gamma   90.00
#
_symmetry.space_group_name_H-M   'P 1'
#
loop_
_entity.id
_entity.type
_entity.pdbx_description
1 polymer ?
#
loop_
_entity_poly.entity_id
_entity_poly.type
_entity_poly.pdbx_seq_one_letter_code
_entity_poly.pdbx_strand_id
1 'polypeptide(L)'
;MKMICQRCRSSILTRLQPQTFTTPLSVSQRVQFRNYSDGKPTVAAAPPPPESRQPIGDDITIPSAISSATPGVSQPLSTPGGVHVDVNPTKATKPVERAPSSCVAGTPLAGLNYFKNKPDVVALEDSEYPEWLWSLLDSSGKEAKKGGVDPSTLNKKQRKRYEKKMAARAATLPVQIPIHQQATDITPAQYNRDGEAPVDPLQEAAESLEKRHEITKSAREARRKAIREANFLSGL
;
A
#
# COMPACT_ATOMS: atom_id res chain seq x y z
N MET A 1 42.54 -38.10 13.38
CA MET A 1 41.82 -36.81 13.41
C MET A 1 40.91 -36.79 14.64
N LYS A 2 41.20 -35.95 15.65
CA LYS A 2 40.32 -35.79 16.82
C LYS A 2 39.32 -34.66 16.52
N MET A 3 38.04 -35.01 16.43
CA MET A 3 36.95 -34.08 16.14
C MET A 3 36.55 -33.32 17.40
N ILE A 4 36.70 -31.99 17.39
CA ILE A 4 36.27 -31.11 18.47
C ILE A 4 34.73 -31.04 18.48
N CYS A 5 34.13 -31.35 19.64
CA CYS A 5 32.68 -31.36 19.86
C CYS A 5 32.06 -29.95 19.71
N GLN A 6 30.80 -29.88 19.25
CA GLN A 6 30.07 -28.62 19.05
C GLN A 6 29.99 -27.76 20.33
N ARG A 7 29.91 -28.37 21.52
CA ARG A 7 29.91 -27.64 22.80
C ARG A 7 31.25 -26.98 23.13
N CYS A 8 32.36 -27.52 22.62
CA CYS A 8 33.69 -26.91 22.77
C CYS A 8 33.90 -25.76 21.78
N ARG A 9 33.19 -25.75 20.64
CA ARG A 9 33.25 -24.65 19.68
C ARG A 9 32.56 -23.39 20.20
N SER A 10 31.42 -23.54 20.89
CA SER A 10 30.70 -22.41 21.47
C SER A 10 31.46 -21.75 22.62
N SER A 11 32.15 -22.51 23.48
CA SER A 11 32.87 -21.93 24.63
C SER A 11 34.14 -21.14 24.24
N ILE A 12 34.79 -21.50 23.14
CA ILE A 12 35.97 -20.78 22.63
C ILE A 12 35.56 -19.41 22.06
N LEU A 13 34.38 -19.31 21.44
CA LEU A 13 33.88 -18.07 20.85
C LEU A 13 33.34 -17.08 21.90
N THR A 14 32.91 -17.55 23.08
CA THR A 14 32.43 -16.66 24.15
C THR A 14 33.54 -16.02 24.97
N ARG A 15 34.77 -16.57 24.92
CA ARG A 15 35.92 -16.04 25.68
C ARG A 15 36.73 -14.97 24.95
N LEU A 16 36.44 -14.74 23.67
CA LEU A 16 37.08 -13.67 22.89
C LEU A 16 36.23 -12.40 23.01
N GLN A 17 36.50 -11.64 24.07
CA GLN A 17 36.03 -10.29 24.25
C GLN A 17 36.70 -9.39 23.19
N PRO A 18 35.96 -8.70 22.30
CA PRO A 18 36.59 -7.75 21.38
C PRO A 18 37.04 -6.52 22.18
N GLN A 19 38.35 -6.27 22.16
CA GLN A 19 38.96 -5.03 22.65
C GLN A 19 38.40 -3.87 21.82
N THR A 20 37.78 -2.90 22.49
CA THR A 20 37.33 -1.65 21.87
C THR A 20 38.54 -0.75 21.60
N PHE A 21 38.92 -0.61 20.32
CA PHE A 21 39.85 0.43 19.91
C PHE A 21 39.13 1.77 19.88
N THR A 22 39.41 2.61 20.87
CA THR A 22 39.11 4.04 20.87
C THR A 22 40.26 4.77 20.18
N THR A 23 39.96 5.57 19.16
CA THR A 23 40.85 6.63 18.66
C THR A 23 40.08 7.95 18.56
N PRO A 24 40.61 9.06 19.11
CA PRO A 24 39.96 10.36 19.07
C PRO A 24 40.53 11.22 17.95
N LEU A 25 39.68 11.89 17.16
CA LEU A 25 40.10 12.99 16.32
C LEU A 25 39.13 14.18 16.39
N SER A 26 39.75 15.27 16.81
CA SER A 26 39.38 16.68 16.95
C SER A 26 38.58 17.35 15.83
N VAL A 27 37.69 18.25 16.29
CA VAL A 27 37.56 19.68 15.93
C VAL A 27 36.59 20.11 14.80
N SER A 28 35.78 21.11 15.20
CA SER A 28 35.14 22.20 14.44
C SER A 28 33.83 21.92 13.71
N GLN A 29 32.72 22.42 14.26
CA GLN A 29 32.21 23.75 13.92
C GLN A 29 31.05 24.15 14.85
N ARG A 30 31.15 25.37 15.37
CA ARG A 30 30.27 25.99 16.36
C ARG A 30 29.27 26.88 15.61
N VAL A 31 28.02 26.43 15.46
CA VAL A 31 26.91 27.29 15.02
C VAL A 31 26.16 27.73 16.28
N GLN A 32 26.16 29.04 16.53
CA GLN A 32 25.45 29.64 17.65
C GLN A 32 23.97 29.80 17.30
N PHE A 33 23.09 29.13 18.05
CA PHE A 33 21.71 29.56 18.19
C PHE A 33 21.46 29.97 19.64
N ARG A 34 21.04 31.23 19.79
CA ARG A 34 20.49 31.81 21.02
C ARG A 34 19.25 31.03 21.44
N ASN A 35 19.18 30.64 22.71
CA ASN A 35 17.93 30.36 23.40
C ASN A 35 17.93 31.15 24.72
N TYR A 36 16.93 32.01 24.90
CA TYR A 36 16.52 32.58 26.18
C TYR A 36 15.38 31.72 26.73
N SER A 37 15.51 31.15 27.92
CA SER A 37 14.89 31.65 29.16
C SER A 37 14.86 30.57 30.26
N ASP A 38 15.37 31.01 31.42
CA ASP A 38 14.94 30.79 32.81
C ASP A 38 14.40 29.44 33.31
N GLY A 39 15.09 28.91 34.34
CA GLY A 39 14.52 27.97 35.32
C GLY A 39 15.56 27.03 35.95
N LYS A 40 15.81 27.16 37.26
CA LYS A 40 16.89 26.56 38.06
C LYS A 40 16.90 25.01 38.19
N PRO A 41 18.04 24.42 38.65
CA PRO A 41 18.35 23.00 38.53
C PRO A 41 17.92 22.17 39.75
N THR A 42 17.44 20.95 39.51
CA THR A 42 17.31 19.89 40.52
C THR A 42 17.92 18.59 40.02
N VAL A 43 18.54 17.91 40.98
CA VAL A 43 19.48 16.80 40.90
C VAL A 43 18.87 15.52 40.29
N ALA A 44 19.77 14.78 39.65
CA ALA A 44 19.69 13.42 39.13
C ALA A 44 18.71 12.45 39.83
N ALA A 45 17.87 11.80 39.02
CA ALA A 45 17.42 10.42 39.23
C ALA A 45 17.21 9.77 37.86
N ALA A 46 17.86 8.62 37.62
CA ALA A 46 17.68 7.83 36.41
C ALA A 46 16.32 7.10 36.46
N PRO A 47 15.57 6.99 35.35
CA PRO A 47 14.41 6.11 35.28
C PRO A 47 14.85 4.63 35.28
N PRO A 48 14.16 3.72 35.98
CA PRO A 48 14.45 2.29 35.92
C PRO A 48 14.11 1.71 34.53
N PRO A 49 14.80 0.63 34.11
CA PRO A 49 14.55 -0.02 32.82
C PRO A 49 13.18 -0.74 32.81
N PRO A 50 12.53 -0.88 31.63
CA PRO A 50 11.26 -1.61 31.52
C PRO A 50 11.47 -3.12 31.70
N GLU A 51 10.67 -3.73 32.59
CA GLU A 51 10.59 -5.18 32.80
C GLU A 51 10.00 -5.91 31.58
N SER A 52 10.47 -7.15 31.37
CA SER A 52 10.04 -8.04 30.30
C SER A 52 8.68 -8.67 30.60
N ARG A 53 7.75 -8.56 29.64
CA ARG A 53 6.41 -9.16 29.69
C ARG A 53 6.53 -10.68 29.48
N GLN A 54 6.22 -11.47 30.52
CA GLN A 54 6.06 -12.92 30.40
C GLN A 54 4.72 -13.28 29.74
N PRO A 55 4.64 -14.41 28.99
CA PRO A 55 3.40 -14.89 28.40
C PRO A 55 2.59 -15.67 29.43
N ILE A 56 1.41 -15.16 29.80
CA ILE A 56 0.38 -15.93 30.49
C ILE A 56 -0.56 -16.44 29.41
N GLY A 57 -0.50 -17.75 29.16
CA GLY A 57 -1.54 -18.46 28.45
C GLY A 57 -2.67 -18.73 29.42
N ASP A 58 -3.88 -18.36 29.03
CA ASP A 58 -5.09 -18.87 29.65
C ASP A 58 -6.12 -19.16 28.57
N ASP A 59 -6.67 -20.35 28.72
CA ASP A 59 -7.57 -21.13 27.90
C ASP A 59 -8.93 -20.42 27.76
N ILE A 60 -9.32 -20.02 26.54
CA ILE A 60 -10.68 -19.50 26.30
C ILE A 60 -11.54 -20.65 25.77
N THR A 61 -12.22 -21.26 26.73
CA THR A 61 -13.28 -22.26 26.55
C THR A 61 -14.51 -21.61 25.89
N ILE A 62 -14.96 -22.21 24.78
CA ILE A 62 -16.17 -21.85 24.03
C ILE A 62 -17.40 -22.45 24.74
N PRO A 63 -18.42 -21.67 25.16
CA PRO A 63 -19.68 -22.27 25.57
C PRO A 63 -20.58 -22.57 24.37
N SER A 64 -20.73 -23.87 24.09
CA SER A 64 -21.83 -24.44 23.30
C SER A 64 -23.16 -24.24 24.01
N ALA A 65 -24.12 -23.59 23.36
CA ALA A 65 -25.52 -23.63 23.75
C ALA A 65 -26.27 -24.65 22.88
N ILE A 66 -26.59 -25.77 23.51
CA ILE A 66 -27.56 -26.77 23.07
C ILE A 66 -28.92 -26.40 23.68
N SER A 67 -29.98 -26.42 22.86
CA SER A 67 -31.33 -26.77 23.33
C SER A 67 -32.19 -27.23 22.15
N SER A 68 -32.59 -28.50 22.26
CA SER A 68 -33.54 -29.24 21.44
C SER A 68 -34.94 -29.17 22.06
N ALA A 69 -35.99 -28.96 21.25
CA ALA A 69 -37.30 -29.65 21.35
C ALA A 69 -38.38 -28.99 20.43
N THR A 70 -38.83 -29.73 19.41
CA THR A 70 -40.19 -29.69 18.80
C THR A 70 -41.16 -30.58 19.64
N PRO A 71 -42.51 -30.66 19.44
CA PRO A 71 -43.32 -30.35 18.24
C PRO A 71 -44.74 -29.75 18.47
N GLY A 72 -45.47 -29.43 17.39
CA GLY A 72 -46.94 -29.22 17.38
C GLY A 72 -47.40 -28.14 16.40
N VAL A 73 -47.89 -28.48 15.18
CA VAL A 73 -49.33 -28.41 14.78
C VAL A 73 -49.86 -26.95 14.84
N SER A 74 -50.27 -26.23 13.79
CA SER A 74 -50.97 -26.55 12.53
C SER A 74 -50.98 -25.31 11.60
N GLN A 75 -50.94 -25.57 10.29
CA GLN A 75 -51.38 -24.72 9.16
C GLN A 75 -52.90 -24.40 9.22
N PRO A 76 -53.48 -23.40 8.49
CA PRO A 76 -53.57 -23.28 7.00
C PRO A 76 -53.31 -21.85 6.43
N LEU A 77 -52.65 -21.66 5.27
CA LEU A 77 -53.09 -21.72 3.85
C LEU A 77 -54.00 -20.55 3.37
N SER A 78 -53.55 -19.87 2.28
CA SER A 78 -54.27 -18.96 1.32
C SER A 78 -54.43 -17.46 1.71
N THR A 79 -54.24 -16.40 0.89
CA THR A 79 -53.82 -16.14 -0.53
C THR A 79 -53.51 -14.61 -0.69
N PRO A 80 -53.19 -14.01 -1.87
CA PRO A 80 -52.23 -12.90 -2.01
C PRO A 80 -52.88 -11.51 -2.19
N GLY A 81 -52.30 -10.49 -1.56
CA GLY A 81 -52.63 -9.07 -1.80
C GLY A 81 -51.54 -8.40 -2.63
N GLY A 82 -51.84 -8.14 -3.90
CA GLY A 82 -50.99 -7.33 -4.77
C GLY A 82 -50.92 -5.88 -4.28
N VAL A 83 -49.72 -5.31 -4.28
CA VAL A 83 -49.52 -3.87 -4.24
C VAL A 83 -48.62 -3.47 -5.38
N HIS A 84 -49.10 -2.44 -6.05
CA HIS A 84 -48.78 -1.91 -7.34
C HIS A 84 -47.36 -1.35 -7.43
N VAL A 85 -46.81 -1.49 -8.62
CA VAL A 85 -45.56 -0.88 -9.10
C VAL A 85 -45.74 0.64 -9.18
N ASP A 86 -44.76 1.41 -8.72
CA ASP A 86 -44.46 2.71 -9.30
C ASP A 86 -42.94 2.82 -9.51
N VAL A 87 -42.56 2.33 -10.69
CA VAL A 87 -41.28 2.56 -11.34
C VAL A 87 -41.33 3.97 -11.93
N ASN A 88 -40.46 4.85 -11.47
CA ASN A 88 -40.19 6.13 -12.12
C ASN A 88 -38.79 6.07 -12.76
N PRO A 89 -38.66 5.79 -14.07
CA PRO A 89 -37.36 5.59 -14.72
C PRO A 89 -37.03 6.79 -15.60
N THR A 90 -36.41 7.83 -15.05
CA THR A 90 -35.72 8.83 -15.90
C THR A 90 -34.45 9.34 -15.25
N LYS A 91 -33.37 8.57 -15.39
CA LYS A 91 -32.04 9.15 -15.68
C LYS A 91 -31.18 8.09 -16.37
N ALA A 92 -31.20 8.12 -17.70
CA ALA A 92 -30.31 7.34 -18.53
C ALA A 92 -28.87 7.82 -18.33
N THR A 93 -28.11 7.06 -17.55
CA THR A 93 -26.65 7.15 -17.54
C THR A 93 -26.16 6.50 -18.84
N LYS A 94 -25.38 7.26 -19.61
CA LYS A 94 -24.83 6.84 -20.91
C LYS A 94 -24.07 5.51 -20.76
N PRO A 95 -24.22 4.55 -21.70
CA PRO A 95 -23.43 3.33 -21.66
C PRO A 95 -21.98 3.70 -21.94
N VAL A 96 -21.10 3.46 -20.98
CA VAL A 96 -19.67 3.34 -21.25
C VAL A 96 -19.54 2.13 -22.16
N GLU A 97 -19.03 2.29 -23.38
CA GLU A 97 -18.67 1.15 -24.24
C GLU A 97 -17.49 0.43 -23.56
N ARG A 98 -17.82 -0.62 -22.80
CA ARG A 98 -16.85 -1.43 -22.06
C ARG A 98 -16.27 -2.47 -23.01
N ALA A 99 -14.98 -2.78 -22.85
CA ALA A 99 -14.43 -3.97 -23.47
C ALA A 99 -15.20 -5.19 -22.95
N PRO A 100 -15.70 -6.08 -23.82
CA PRO A 100 -16.49 -7.22 -23.39
C PRO A 100 -15.64 -8.11 -22.49
N SER A 101 -16.22 -8.63 -21.41
CA SER A 101 -15.57 -9.66 -20.63
C SER A 101 -15.34 -10.91 -21.49
N SER A 102 -14.28 -11.65 -21.19
CA SER A 102 -13.98 -12.89 -21.91
C SER A 102 -14.92 -14.05 -21.55
N CYS A 103 -15.66 -13.94 -20.46
CA CYS A 103 -16.53 -14.98 -19.93
C CYS A 103 -17.98 -14.52 -20.03
N VAL A 104 -18.75 -15.16 -20.89
CA VAL A 104 -20.18 -14.85 -21.06
C VAL A 104 -20.95 -15.21 -19.79
N ALA A 105 -21.99 -14.44 -19.47
CA ALA A 105 -22.92 -14.75 -18.39
C ALA A 105 -23.45 -16.18 -18.50
N GLY A 106 -23.56 -16.87 -17.36
CA GLY A 106 -23.99 -18.27 -17.31
C GLY A 106 -22.88 -19.30 -17.49
N THR A 107 -21.63 -18.89 -17.70
CA THR A 107 -20.50 -19.83 -17.82
C THR A 107 -20.15 -20.44 -16.45
N PRO A 108 -20.17 -21.78 -16.29
CA PRO A 108 -19.75 -22.42 -15.04
C PRO A 108 -18.23 -22.28 -14.85
N LEU A 109 -17.82 -21.74 -13.71
CA LEU A 109 -16.41 -21.54 -13.37
C LEU A 109 -15.86 -22.80 -12.69
N ALA A 110 -15.31 -23.69 -13.51
CA ALA A 110 -14.74 -24.96 -13.07
C ALA A 110 -13.62 -24.76 -12.03
N GLY A 111 -13.62 -25.57 -10.97
CA GLY A 111 -12.55 -25.60 -9.97
C GLY A 111 -12.60 -24.53 -8.88
N LEU A 112 -13.59 -23.63 -8.87
CA LEU A 112 -13.80 -22.69 -7.76
C LEU A 112 -14.51 -23.34 -6.56
N ASN A 113 -15.40 -24.29 -6.83
CA ASN A 113 -16.15 -24.97 -5.79
C ASN A 113 -15.35 -26.15 -5.23
N TYR A 114 -14.93 -26.02 -3.97
CA TYR A 114 -14.23 -27.06 -3.22
C TYR A 114 -15.16 -27.86 -2.28
N PHE A 115 -16.46 -27.53 -2.24
CA PHE A 115 -17.44 -28.21 -1.40
C PHE A 115 -18.16 -29.33 -2.18
N LYS A 116 -18.25 -30.51 -1.57
CA LYS A 116 -18.80 -31.72 -2.20
C LYS A 116 -20.31 -31.67 -2.54
N ASN A 117 -21.06 -30.75 -1.94
CA ASN A 117 -22.53 -30.68 -2.06
C ASN A 117 -23.03 -29.30 -2.50
N LYS A 118 -22.17 -28.46 -3.05
CA LYS A 118 -22.58 -27.16 -3.60
C LYS A 118 -22.53 -27.23 -5.13
N PRO A 119 -23.43 -26.54 -5.84
CA PRO A 119 -23.30 -26.39 -7.28
C PRO A 119 -22.07 -25.54 -7.60
N ASP A 120 -21.55 -25.68 -8.83
CA ASP A 120 -20.45 -24.86 -9.31
C ASP A 120 -20.87 -23.40 -9.44
N VAL A 121 -19.93 -22.50 -9.15
CA VAL A 121 -20.17 -21.06 -9.24
C VAL A 121 -20.33 -20.68 -10.70
N VAL A 122 -21.42 -20.00 -11.02
CA VAL A 122 -21.73 -19.54 -12.38
C VAL A 122 -21.39 -18.06 -12.50
N ALA A 123 -20.80 -17.67 -13.63
CA ALA A 123 -20.54 -16.27 -13.94
C ALA A 123 -21.84 -15.48 -14.12
N LEU A 124 -21.94 -14.32 -13.46
CA LEU A 124 -23.06 -13.40 -13.58
C LEU A 124 -22.86 -12.47 -14.79
N GLU A 125 -23.82 -11.60 -15.06
CA GLU A 125 -23.70 -10.56 -16.09
C GLU A 125 -22.66 -9.50 -15.70
N ASP A 126 -21.97 -8.92 -16.69
CA ASP A 126 -20.89 -7.93 -16.47
C ASP A 126 -21.34 -6.70 -15.66
N SER A 127 -22.64 -6.39 -15.70
CA SER A 127 -23.24 -5.26 -14.98
C SER A 127 -23.53 -5.54 -13.51
N GLU A 128 -23.60 -6.81 -13.10
CA GLU A 128 -23.78 -7.20 -11.70
C GLU A 128 -22.47 -7.17 -10.93
N TYR A 129 -21.34 -7.25 -11.64
CA TYR A 129 -20.03 -7.11 -11.05
C TYR A 129 -19.71 -5.65 -10.72
N PRO A 130 -19.06 -5.39 -9.57
CA PRO A 130 -18.70 -4.04 -9.18
C PRO A 130 -17.64 -3.44 -10.11
N GLU A 131 -17.69 -2.12 -10.33
CA GLU A 131 -16.86 -1.41 -11.31
C GLU A 131 -15.36 -1.54 -11.08
N TRP A 132 -14.93 -1.66 -9.81
CA TRP A 132 -13.51 -1.78 -9.47
C TRP A 132 -12.84 -3.05 -10.05
N LEU A 133 -13.61 -4.09 -10.39
CA LEU A 133 -13.10 -5.33 -10.99
C LEU A 133 -12.40 -5.05 -12.32
N TRP A 134 -13.01 -4.19 -13.14
CA TRP A 134 -12.52 -3.85 -14.47
C TRP A 134 -11.27 -2.97 -14.42
N SER A 135 -11.13 -2.17 -13.37
CA SER A 135 -9.96 -1.29 -13.13
C SER A 135 -8.73 -2.03 -12.58
N LEU A 136 -8.82 -3.32 -12.26
CA LEU A 136 -7.67 -4.07 -11.72
C LEU A 136 -6.54 -4.24 -12.74
N LEU A 137 -6.90 -4.51 -13.99
CA LEU A 137 -5.96 -4.76 -15.10
C LEU A 137 -5.19 -3.49 -15.52
N ASP A 138 -5.76 -2.32 -15.26
CA ASP A 138 -5.15 -1.03 -15.55
C ASP A 138 -3.82 -0.81 -14.81
N SER A 139 -3.65 -1.44 -13.64
CA SER A 139 -2.44 -1.31 -12.83
C SER A 139 -1.24 -2.09 -13.38
N SER A 140 -1.47 -3.17 -14.13
CA SER A 140 -0.41 -4.06 -14.63
C SER A 140 0.09 -3.68 -16.03
N GLY A 141 -0.71 -2.97 -16.82
CA GLY A 141 -0.40 -2.64 -18.22
C GLY A 141 0.29 -1.29 -18.48
N LYS A 142 0.26 -0.36 -17.52
CA LYS A 142 0.66 1.06 -17.78
C LYS A 142 2.18 1.31 -17.84
N GLU A 143 3.01 0.38 -17.35
CA GLU A 143 4.47 0.52 -17.44
C GLU A 143 5.03 0.21 -18.85
N ALA A 144 4.29 -0.56 -19.67
CA ALA A 144 4.83 -1.10 -20.92
C ALA A 144 4.66 -0.18 -22.15
N LYS A 145 3.87 0.91 -22.06
CA LYS A 145 3.53 1.74 -23.24
C LYS A 145 3.59 3.24 -22.99
N LYS A 146 4.70 3.75 -22.42
CA LYS A 146 5.12 5.12 -22.77
C LYS A 146 5.66 5.04 -24.20
N GLY A 147 4.84 5.46 -25.17
CA GLY A 147 5.10 5.40 -26.62
C GLY A 147 6.35 6.16 -27.08
N GLY A 148 7.52 5.68 -26.69
CA GLY A 148 8.82 6.09 -27.19
C GLY A 148 9.23 5.20 -28.34
N VAL A 149 9.77 5.82 -29.40
CA VAL A 149 10.44 5.06 -30.46
C VAL A 149 11.66 4.37 -29.84
N ASP A 150 11.75 3.05 -29.94
CA ASP A 150 12.89 2.30 -29.40
C ASP A 150 14.20 2.76 -30.09
N PRO A 151 15.12 3.40 -29.35
CA PRO A 151 16.33 3.98 -29.94
C PRO A 151 17.25 2.93 -30.56
N SER A 152 17.10 1.65 -30.17
CA SER A 152 17.88 0.53 -30.72
C SER A 152 17.52 0.21 -32.18
N THR A 153 16.26 0.45 -32.59
CA THR A 153 15.78 0.17 -33.96
C THR A 153 16.24 1.20 -34.98
N LEU A 154 16.74 2.36 -34.52
CA LEU A 154 17.10 3.50 -35.37
C LEU A 154 18.57 3.46 -35.81
N ASN A 155 18.85 3.99 -37.01
CA ASN A 155 20.21 4.20 -37.51
C ASN A 155 21.00 5.16 -36.58
N LYS A 156 22.33 5.05 -36.52
CA LYS A 156 23.23 5.91 -35.73
C LYS A 156 22.96 7.41 -35.92
N LYS A 157 22.65 7.86 -37.15
CA LYS A 157 22.29 9.28 -37.41
C LYS A 157 20.91 9.65 -36.87
N GLN A 158 19.95 8.74 -36.94
CA GLN A 158 18.59 8.94 -36.44
C GLN A 158 18.57 8.96 -34.92
N ARG A 159 19.35 8.10 -34.25
CA ARG A 159 19.55 8.13 -32.79
C ARG A 159 20.06 9.48 -32.30
N LYS A 160 21.14 10.00 -32.89
CA LYS A 160 21.67 11.33 -32.53
C LYS A 160 20.65 12.46 -32.71
N ARG A 161 19.84 12.42 -33.77
CA ARG A 161 18.77 13.41 -34.00
C ARG A 161 17.65 13.26 -32.97
N TYR A 162 17.26 12.04 -32.65
CA TYR A 162 16.27 11.74 -31.63
C TYR A 162 16.74 12.19 -30.25
N GLU A 163 17.97 11.84 -29.85
CA GLU A 163 18.61 12.28 -28.61
C GLU A 163 18.69 13.81 -28.52
N LYS A 164 19.11 14.50 -29.58
CA LYS A 164 19.12 15.97 -29.62
C LYS A 164 17.72 16.56 -29.46
N LYS A 165 16.70 15.95 -30.10
CA LYS A 165 15.30 16.37 -29.98
C LYS A 165 14.74 16.10 -28.58
N MET A 166 15.09 14.97 -27.97
CA MET A 166 14.70 14.63 -26.61
C MET A 166 15.40 15.52 -25.59
N ALA A 167 16.69 15.82 -25.77
CA ALA A 167 17.45 16.73 -24.91
C ALA A 167 16.91 18.17 -24.99
N ALA A 168 16.57 18.65 -26.19
CA ALA A 168 15.92 19.95 -26.35
C ALA A 168 14.56 20.00 -25.63
N ARG A 169 13.75 18.94 -25.74
CA ARG A 169 12.47 18.83 -25.01
C ARG A 169 12.67 18.72 -23.49
N ALA A 170 13.67 17.99 -23.04
CA ALA A 170 14.00 17.85 -21.63
C ALA A 170 14.53 19.17 -21.04
N ALA A 171 15.30 19.94 -21.81
CA ALA A 171 15.80 21.25 -21.37
C ALA A 171 14.67 22.28 -21.15
N THR A 172 13.57 22.16 -21.91
CA THR A 172 12.39 23.04 -21.73
C THR A 172 11.46 22.58 -20.62
N LEU A 173 11.49 21.29 -20.24
CA LEU A 173 10.58 20.74 -19.24
C LEU A 173 11.20 20.85 -17.85
N PRO A 174 10.46 21.34 -16.83
CA PRO A 174 10.97 21.36 -15.46
C PRO A 174 11.29 19.94 -14.97
N VAL A 175 12.30 19.84 -14.11
CA VAL A 175 12.72 18.58 -13.49
C VAL A 175 11.54 17.99 -12.71
N GLN A 176 11.15 16.77 -13.05
CA GLN A 176 10.07 16.07 -12.37
C GLN A 176 10.59 15.53 -11.04
N ILE A 177 10.26 16.22 -9.94
CA ILE A 177 10.61 15.82 -8.58
C ILE A 177 9.59 14.76 -8.13
N PRO A 178 10.03 13.55 -7.70
CA PRO A 178 9.14 12.53 -7.17
C PRO A 178 8.30 13.05 -6.01
N ILE A 179 7.04 12.61 -5.93
CA ILE A 179 6.05 13.10 -4.96
C ILE A 179 6.57 13.06 -3.51
N HIS A 180 7.22 11.97 -3.08
CA HIS A 180 7.78 11.84 -1.73
C HIS A 180 9.00 12.72 -1.43
N GLN A 181 9.55 13.44 -2.40
CA GLN A 181 10.65 14.41 -2.21
C GLN A 181 10.16 15.86 -2.25
N GLN A 182 8.88 16.08 -2.56
CA GLN A 182 8.29 17.42 -2.59
C GLN A 182 8.05 17.92 -1.16
N ALA A 183 8.23 19.23 -0.96
CA ALA A 183 8.04 19.90 0.33
C ALA A 183 6.73 20.72 0.39
N THR A 184 5.83 20.53 -0.58
CA THR A 184 4.53 21.21 -0.64
C THR A 184 3.55 20.61 0.36
N ASP A 185 2.73 21.47 0.97
CA ASP A 185 1.69 21.05 1.90
C ASP A 185 0.68 20.12 1.21
N ILE A 186 0.36 18.99 1.86
CA ILE A 186 -0.61 18.02 1.33
C ILE A 186 -2.04 18.55 1.40
N THR A 187 -2.34 19.23 2.52
CA THR A 187 -3.56 20.01 2.78
C THR A 187 -3.12 21.40 3.18
N PRO A 188 -3.09 22.36 2.25
CA PRO A 188 -2.67 23.71 2.57
C PRO A 188 -3.64 24.33 3.56
N ALA A 189 -3.12 25.02 4.57
CA ALA A 189 -3.94 25.84 5.45
C ALA A 189 -4.58 26.98 4.65
N GLN A 190 -5.69 27.53 5.15
CA GLN A 190 -6.46 28.58 4.48
C GLN A 190 -5.61 29.77 3.99
N TYR A 191 -4.56 30.12 4.74
CA TYR A 191 -3.66 31.24 4.41
C TYR A 191 -2.57 30.89 3.38
N ASN A 192 -2.23 29.61 3.19
CA ASN A 192 -1.23 29.13 2.21
C ASN A 192 -1.87 28.80 0.85
N ARG A 193 -3.16 29.06 0.70
CA ARG A 193 -3.92 28.60 -0.46
C ARG A 193 -4.09 29.73 -1.48
N ASP A 194 -3.56 29.51 -2.67
CA ASP A 194 -3.73 30.41 -3.80
C ASP A 194 -5.12 30.17 -4.44
N GLY A 195 -6.22 30.65 -3.80
CA GLY A 195 -7.59 30.55 -4.37
C GLY A 195 -8.79 30.60 -3.40
N GLU A 196 -10.01 30.61 -3.95
CA GLU A 196 -11.35 30.64 -3.28
C GLU A 196 -11.64 29.37 -2.46
N ALA A 197 -12.33 29.50 -1.30
CA ALA A 197 -12.66 28.40 -0.35
C ALA A 197 -13.18 27.14 -1.05
N PRO A 198 -12.81 25.91 -0.60
CA PRO A 198 -13.34 24.71 -1.23
C PRO A 198 -14.84 24.69 -0.97
N VAL A 199 -15.61 24.48 -2.03
CA VAL A 199 -17.09 24.46 -1.98
C VAL A 199 -17.58 23.30 -1.11
N ASP A 200 -16.78 22.23 -0.97
CA ASP A 200 -17.09 21.05 -0.17
C ASP A 200 -15.86 20.55 0.64
N PRO A 201 -15.84 20.72 1.98
CA PRO A 201 -14.71 20.29 2.82
C PRO A 201 -14.52 18.77 2.87
N LEU A 202 -15.55 17.98 2.54
CA LEU A 202 -15.44 16.52 2.49
C LEU A 202 -14.59 16.06 1.29
N GLN A 203 -14.70 16.76 0.16
CA GLN A 203 -13.92 16.46 -1.03
C GLN A 203 -12.43 16.77 -0.81
N GLU A 204 -12.11 17.91 -0.18
CA GLU A 204 -10.73 18.23 0.18
C GLU A 204 -10.13 17.21 1.15
N ALA A 205 -10.93 16.74 2.11
CA ALA A 205 -10.51 15.68 3.01
C ALA A 205 -10.24 14.35 2.26
N ALA A 206 -11.06 14.01 1.26
CA ALA A 206 -10.84 12.82 0.43
C ALA A 206 -9.56 12.94 -0.41
N GLU A 207 -9.36 14.06 -1.11
CA GLU A 207 -8.15 14.32 -1.92
C GLU A 207 -6.88 14.32 -1.07
N SER A 208 -6.96 14.85 0.16
CA SER A 208 -5.86 14.80 1.12
C SER A 208 -5.43 13.37 1.43
N LEU A 209 -6.39 12.48 1.68
CA LEU A 209 -6.10 11.08 1.97
C LEU A 209 -5.49 10.37 0.76
N GLU A 210 -5.98 10.67 -0.45
CA GLU A 210 -5.41 10.15 -1.70
C GLU A 210 -3.97 10.60 -1.90
N LYS A 211 -3.67 11.90 -1.76
CA LYS A 211 -2.30 12.44 -1.87
C LYS A 211 -1.35 11.82 -0.84
N ARG A 212 -1.78 11.64 0.41
CA ARG A 212 -0.99 10.94 1.45
C ARG A 212 -0.69 9.50 1.06
N HIS A 213 -1.67 8.82 0.46
CA HIS A 213 -1.50 7.45 -0.01
C HIS A 213 -0.52 7.37 -1.19
N GLU A 214 -0.56 8.31 -2.12
CA GLU A 214 0.40 8.43 -3.23
C GLU A 214 1.84 8.69 -2.76
N ILE A 215 2.01 9.59 -1.78
CA ILE A 215 3.31 9.84 -1.14
C ILE A 215 3.84 8.52 -0.53
N THR A 216 2.99 7.80 0.19
CA THR A 216 3.36 6.53 0.83
C THR A 216 3.75 5.46 -0.19
N LYS A 217 2.98 5.34 -1.28
CA LYS A 217 3.28 4.41 -2.39
C LYS A 217 4.61 4.74 -3.05
N SER A 218 4.83 5.99 -3.42
CA SER A 218 6.07 6.41 -4.09
C SER A 218 7.30 6.26 -3.18
N ALA A 219 7.18 6.56 -1.88
CA ALA A 219 8.24 6.33 -0.90
C ALA A 219 8.56 4.83 -0.73
N ARG A 220 7.53 3.97 -0.74
CA ARG A 220 7.69 2.51 -0.66
C ARG A 220 8.40 1.96 -1.90
N GLU A 221 8.06 2.45 -3.08
CA GLU A 221 8.71 2.05 -4.34
C GLU A 221 10.19 2.47 -4.35
N ALA A 222 10.50 3.69 -3.93
CA ALA A 222 11.87 4.15 -3.77
C ALA A 222 12.66 3.25 -2.80
N ARG A 223 12.07 2.90 -1.65
CA ARG A 223 12.67 1.96 -0.69
C ARG A 223 12.90 0.58 -1.29
N ARG A 224 11.92 0.02 -2.01
CA ARG A 224 12.06 -1.27 -2.70
C ARG A 224 13.14 -1.24 -3.77
N LYS A 225 13.32 -0.13 -4.48
CA LYS A 225 14.42 0.05 -5.45
C LYS A 225 15.78 0.10 -4.74
N ALA A 226 15.90 0.88 -3.66
CA ALA A 226 17.14 0.97 -2.88
C ALA A 226 17.54 -0.38 -2.27
N ILE A 227 16.60 -1.15 -1.74
CA ILE A 227 16.88 -2.51 -1.23
C ILE A 227 17.36 -3.43 -2.36
N ARG A 228 16.72 -3.38 -3.54
CA ARG A 228 17.16 -4.18 -4.69
C ARG A 228 18.58 -3.82 -5.14
N GLU A 229 18.90 -2.53 -5.20
CA GLU A 229 20.23 -2.04 -5.54
C GLU A 229 21.27 -2.42 -4.49
N ALA A 230 20.97 -2.24 -3.20
CA ALA A 230 21.86 -2.63 -2.11
C ALA A 230 22.12 -4.14 -2.11
N ASN A 231 21.09 -4.96 -2.30
CA ASN A 231 21.23 -6.41 -2.41
C ASN A 231 22.08 -6.80 -3.62
N PHE A 232 21.87 -6.14 -4.77
CA PHE A 232 22.65 -6.37 -5.98
C PHE A 232 24.12 -6.02 -5.77
N LEU A 233 24.41 -4.83 -5.23
CA LEU A 233 25.78 -4.38 -4.96
C LEU A 233 26.47 -5.18 -3.86
N SER A 234 25.73 -5.66 -2.85
CA SER A 234 26.29 -6.51 -1.79
C SER A 234 26.59 -7.93 -2.25
N GLY A 235 25.98 -8.37 -3.36
CA GLY A 235 26.18 -9.71 -3.94
C GLY A 235 27.20 -9.75 -5.08
N LEU A 236 27.74 -8.60 -5.49
CA LEU A 236 28.89 -8.45 -6.40
C LEU A 236 30.20 -8.63 -5.63
#